data_AF-A0A9P6DLV5-F1
#
_entry.id   AF-A0A9P6DLV5-F1
#
_cell.length_a   1.000
_cell.length_b   1.000
_cell.length_c   1.000
_cell.angle_alpha   90.00
_cell.angle_beta   90.00
_cell.angle_gamma   90.00
#
_symmetry.space_group_name_H-M   'P 1'
#
loop_
_entity.id
_entity.type
_entity.pdbx_description
1 polymer ?
#
loop_
_entity_poly.entity_id
_entity_poly.type
_entity_poly.pdbx_seq_one_letter_code
_entity_poly.pdbx_strand_id
1 'polypeptide(L)'
;MTLEYINQLEDKYGAATRQAAAAGFDFLEIHGAHGYLVHNFLSPLSNAREDKYGGSLENRFRFPLQIAKHVRAQWGEKKPLFSHLSATDWAEGWF
;
A
#
# COMPACT_ATOMS: atom_id res chain seq x y z
N MET A 1 8.50 12.19 -0.31
CA MET A 1 9.29 10.93 -0.17
C MET A 1 10.16 10.74 -1.41
N THR A 2 11.42 10.34 -1.24
CA THR A 2 12.31 9.99 -2.37
C THR A 2 11.97 8.59 -2.91
N LEU A 3 12.40 8.28 -4.13
CA LEU A 3 12.23 6.95 -4.72
C LEU A 3 12.93 5.86 -3.89
N GLU A 4 14.13 6.17 -3.37
CA GLU A 4 14.87 5.27 -2.49
C GLU A 4 14.07 4.95 -1.23
N TYR A 5 13.47 5.96 -0.60
CA TYR A 5 12.68 5.75 0.61
C TYR A 5 11.39 4.95 0.36
N ILE A 6 10.78 5.11 -0.82
CA ILE A 6 9.62 4.28 -1.23
C ILE A 6 10.03 2.80 -1.31
N ASN A 7 11.19 2.50 -1.91
CA ASN A 7 11.69 1.13 -1.97
C ASN A 7 11.99 0.58 -0.57
N GLN A 8 12.63 1.37 0.30
CA GLN A 8 12.90 0.97 1.69
C GLN A 8 11.62 0.69 2.49
N LEU A 9 10.49 1.34 2.16
CA LEU A 9 9.22 1.04 2.80
C LEU A 9 8.70 -0.34 2.41
N GLU A 10 8.87 -0.76 1.15
CA GLU A 10 8.49 -2.12 0.72
C GLU A 10 9.16 -3.19 1.60
N ASP A 11 10.46 -3.05 1.85
CA ASP A 11 11.21 -3.95 2.73
C ASP A 11 10.69 -3.92 4.17
N LYS A 12 10.27 -2.75 4.66
CA LYS A 12 9.68 -2.59 6.00
C LYS A 12 8.33 -3.29 6.12
N TYR A 13 7.47 -3.23 5.09
CA TYR A 13 6.24 -4.01 5.03
C TYR A 13 6.54 -5.52 5.07
N GLY A 14 7.56 -5.96 4.33
CA GLY A 14 8.02 -7.36 4.37
C GLY A 14 8.52 -7.79 5.74
N ALA A 15 9.33 -6.96 6.41
CA ALA A 15 9.82 -7.22 7.76
C ALA A 15 8.67 -7.32 8.78
N ALA A 16 7.70 -6.39 8.72
CA ALA A 16 6.52 -6.43 9.57
C ALA A 16 5.67 -7.70 9.33
N THR A 17 5.55 -8.12 8.08
CA THR A 17 4.85 -9.35 7.70
C THR A 17 5.50 -10.59 8.32
N ARG A 18 6.83 -10.70 8.27
CA ARG A 18 7.57 -11.81 8.91
C ARG A 18 7.40 -11.80 10.43
N GLN A 19 7.43 -10.62 11.04
CA GLN A 19 7.20 -10.48 12.48
C GLN A 19 5.79 -10.92 12.88
N ALA A 20 4.77 -10.52 12.11
CA ALA A 20 3.40 -10.96 12.35
C ALA A 20 3.23 -12.48 12.15
N ALA A 21 3.89 -13.06 11.15
CA ALA A 21 3.90 -14.51 10.96
C ALA A 21 4.54 -15.23 12.16
N ALA A 22 5.68 -14.75 12.65
CA ALA A 22 6.37 -15.30 13.82
C ALA A 22 5.56 -15.13 15.12
N ALA A 23 4.79 -14.05 15.24
CA ALA A 23 3.90 -13.81 16.36
C ALA A 23 2.60 -14.66 16.33
N GLY A 24 2.37 -15.41 15.25
CA GLY A 24 1.24 -16.34 15.16
C GLY A 24 -0.08 -15.71 14.73
N PHE A 25 -0.07 -14.54 14.07
CA PHE A 25 -1.30 -13.98 13.51
C PHE A 25 -1.94 -14.91 12.46
N ASP A 26 -3.27 -14.90 12.42
CA ASP A 26 -4.07 -15.72 11.50
C ASP A 26 -4.33 -15.03 10.16
N PHE A 27 -4.46 -13.70 10.16
CA PHE A 27 -4.67 -12.89 8.96
C PHE A 27 -3.88 -11.57 9.04
N LEU A 28 -3.69 -10.95 7.89
CA LEU A 28 -3.15 -9.60 7.77
C LEU A 28 -4.10 -8.71 6.99
N GLU A 29 -4.06 -7.41 7.28
CA GLU A 29 -4.76 -6.37 6.52
C GLU A 29 -3.75 -5.28 6.12
N ILE A 30 -3.72 -4.94 4.82
CA ILE A 30 -2.99 -3.78 4.33
C ILE A 30 -3.90 -2.57 4.47
N HIS A 31 -3.47 -1.58 5.26
CA HIS A 31 -4.26 -0.37 5.51
C HIS A 31 -4.08 0.65 4.37
N GLY A 32 -5.02 0.61 3.40
CA GLY A 32 -5.12 1.50 2.24
C GLY A 32 -6.17 2.61 2.34
N ALA A 33 -6.70 2.86 3.54
CA ALA A 33 -7.83 3.75 3.79
C ALA A 33 -7.48 4.95 4.70
N HIS A 34 -8.51 5.73 5.04
CA HIS A 34 -8.50 6.76 6.10
C HIS A 34 -7.42 7.86 5.98
N GLY A 35 -6.94 8.15 4.77
CA GLY A 35 -5.94 9.21 4.57
C GLY A 35 -4.52 8.85 5.00
N TYR A 36 -4.26 7.58 5.32
CA TYR A 36 -2.90 7.12 5.63
C TYR A 36 -2.05 6.94 4.38
N LEU A 37 -0.79 6.54 4.57
CA LEU A 37 0.23 6.52 3.53
C LEU A 37 -0.23 5.90 2.20
N VAL A 38 -0.76 4.67 2.23
CA VAL A 38 -1.18 3.96 1.02
C VAL A 38 -2.33 4.68 0.34
N HIS A 39 -3.29 5.20 1.13
CA HIS A 39 -4.37 6.03 0.60
C HIS A 39 -3.84 7.30 -0.06
N ASN A 40 -2.82 7.94 0.52
CA ASN A 40 -2.24 9.15 -0.03
C ASN A 40 -1.53 8.93 -1.38
N PHE A 41 -1.08 7.71 -1.69
CA PHE A 41 -0.62 7.36 -3.03
C PHE A 41 -1.78 7.14 -4.01
N LEU A 42 -2.89 6.57 -3.53
CA LEU A 42 -4.06 6.26 -4.33
C LEU A 42 -4.84 7.52 -4.73
N SER A 43 -5.06 8.48 -3.83
CA SER A 43 -5.86 9.67 -4.13
C SER A 43 -5.05 10.71 -4.93
N PRO A 44 -5.60 11.27 -6.02
CA PRO A 44 -4.95 12.35 -6.77
C PRO A 44 -5.01 13.68 -6.00
N LEU A 45 -5.88 13.79 -4.99
CA LEU A 45 -6.01 14.97 -4.13
C LEU A 45 -4.80 15.13 -3.20
N SER A 46 -4.15 14.03 -2.84
CA SER A 46 -2.94 14.01 -2.01
C SER A 46 -1.67 13.71 -2.81
N ASN A 47 -1.77 13.03 -3.96
CA ASN A 47 -0.62 12.61 -4.75
C ASN A 47 -0.33 13.55 -5.93
N ALA A 48 0.35 14.66 -5.65
CA ALA A 48 0.82 15.61 -6.66
C ALA A 48 2.20 15.25 -7.26
N ARG A 49 2.61 13.97 -7.26
CA ARG A 49 3.91 13.56 -7.80
C ARG A 49 3.88 13.53 -9.32
N GLU A 50 5.00 13.92 -9.93
CA GLU A 50 5.23 13.85 -11.38
C GLU A 50 6.12 12.67 -11.81
N ASP A 51 6.56 11.85 -10.86
CA ASP A 51 7.34 10.65 -11.15
C ASP A 51 6.47 9.39 -11.33
N LYS A 52 7.11 8.22 -11.44
CA LYS A 52 6.45 6.92 -11.67
C LYS A 52 5.42 6.52 -10.60
N TYR A 53 5.26 7.29 -9.53
CA TYR A 53 4.30 7.03 -8.46
C TYR A 53 3.14 8.04 -8.41
N GLY A 54 3.03 9.00 -9.34
CA GLY A 54 1.90 9.94 -9.41
C GLY A 54 1.40 10.19 -10.83
N GLY A 55 0.40 11.08 -10.94
CA GLY A 55 -0.31 11.35 -12.19
C GLY A 55 -1.33 10.25 -12.52
N SER A 56 -0.98 9.38 -13.47
CA SER A 56 -1.91 8.36 -13.98
C SER A 56 -2.37 7.39 -12.88
N LEU A 57 -3.52 6.75 -13.10
CA LEU A 57 -4.08 5.74 -12.20
C LEU A 57 -3.07 4.60 -11.96
N GLU A 58 -2.42 4.12 -13.01
CA GLU A 58 -1.43 3.04 -12.95
C GLU A 58 -0.23 3.42 -12.07
N ASN A 59 0.22 4.67 -12.15
CA ASN A 59 1.32 5.17 -11.33
C ASN A 59 0.91 5.32 -9.86
N ARG A 60 -0.28 5.86 -9.59
CA ARG A 60 -0.83 5.96 -8.23
C ARG A 60 -1.02 4.60 -7.56
N PHE A 61 -1.45 3.60 -8.33
CA PHE A 61 -1.59 2.22 -7.86
C PHE A 61 -0.26 1.45 -7.74
N ARG A 62 0.84 1.98 -8.28
CA ARG A 62 2.13 1.27 -8.31
C ARG A 62 2.62 0.90 -6.91
N PHE A 63 2.63 1.85 -5.98
CA PHE A 63 3.09 1.59 -4.61
C PHE A 63 2.17 0.60 -3.85
N PRO A 64 0.83 0.80 -3.80
CA PRO A 64 -0.10 -0.17 -3.22
C PRO A 64 0.06 -1.60 -3.77
N LEU A 65 0.24 -1.75 -5.08
CA LEU A 65 0.42 -3.07 -5.69
C LEU A 65 1.80 -3.68 -5.41
N GLN A 66 2.85 -2.85 -5.30
CA GLN A 66 4.18 -3.31 -4.88
C GLN A 66 4.15 -3.87 -3.46
N ILE A 67 3.59 -3.12 -2.50
CA ILE A 67 3.49 -3.60 -1.12
C ILE A 67 2.61 -4.86 -1.03
N ALA A 68 1.51 -4.94 -1.77
CA ALA A 68 0.64 -6.11 -1.74
C ALA A 68 1.35 -7.37 -2.23
N LYS A 69 2.12 -7.26 -3.32
CA LYS A 69 2.96 -8.37 -3.83
C LYS A 69 4.02 -8.78 -2.81
N HIS A 70 4.71 -7.81 -2.22
CA HIS A 70 5.78 -8.07 -1.27
C HIS A 70 5.24 -8.72 0.02
N VAL A 71 4.15 -8.20 0.58
CA VAL A 71 3.46 -8.76 1.74
C VAL A 71 2.97 -10.17 1.43
N ARG A 72 2.32 -10.41 0.28
CA ARG A 72 1.88 -11.76 -0.10
C ARG A 72 3.05 -12.75 -0.15
N ALA A 73 4.18 -12.37 -0.76
CA ALA A 73 5.35 -13.25 -0.85
C ALA A 73 5.90 -13.66 0.52
N GLN A 74 5.83 -12.77 1.52
CA GLN A 74 6.29 -13.05 2.89
C GLN A 74 5.22 -13.72 3.76
N TRP A 75 3.94 -13.48 3.48
CA TRP A 75 2.80 -14.01 4.24
C TRP A 75 2.44 -15.44 3.85
N GLY A 76 2.73 -15.82 2.60
CA GLY A 76 2.40 -17.11 2.02
C GLY A 76 0.97 -17.15 1.46
N GLU A 77 0.72 -18.12 0.57
CA GLU A 77 -0.53 -18.19 -0.22
C GLU A 77 -1.75 -18.67 0.56
N LYS A 78 -1.55 -19.43 1.65
CA LYS A 78 -2.63 -20.11 2.36
C LYS A 78 -3.34 -19.24 3.40
N LYS A 79 -2.68 -18.18 3.88
CA LYS A 79 -3.23 -17.32 4.93
C LYS A 79 -4.04 -16.16 4.33
N PRO A 80 -5.19 -15.77 4.94
CA PRO A 80 -5.96 -14.62 4.49
C PRO A 80 -5.14 -13.32 4.52
N LEU A 81 -5.27 -12.53 3.45
CA LEU A 81 -4.68 -11.20 3.34
C LEU A 81 -5.77 -10.27 2.81
N PHE A 82 -6.11 -9.25 3.60
CA PHE A 82 -7.11 -8.26 3.28
C PHE A 82 -6.48 -6.94 2.85
N SER A 83 -7.27 -6.13 2.16
CA SER A 83 -6.94 -4.74 1.87
C SER A 83 -8.10 -3.88 2.33
N HIS A 84 -7.81 -2.93 3.21
CA HIS A 84 -8.78 -1.94 3.66
C HIS A 84 -8.67 -0.73 2.74
N LEU A 85 -9.73 -0.36 2.05
CA LEU A 85 -9.73 0.75 1.10
C LEU A 85 -10.80 1.77 1.47
N SER A 86 -10.46 3.05 1.32
CA SER A 86 -11.48 4.10 1.23
C SER A 86 -12.20 3.94 -0.11
N ALA A 87 -13.51 3.72 -0.09
CA ALA A 87 -14.28 3.52 -1.32
C ALA A 87 -14.46 4.82 -2.13
N THR A 88 -14.41 5.97 -1.46
CA THR A 88 -14.49 7.31 -2.05
C THR A 88 -13.88 8.32 -1.07
N ASP A 89 -13.28 9.40 -1.59
CA ASP A 89 -12.86 10.55 -0.78
C ASP A 89 -13.99 11.55 -0.53
N TRP A 90 -15.13 11.35 -1.20
CA TRP A 90 -16.27 12.27 -1.15
C TRP A 90 -15.89 13.72 -1.51
N ALA A 91 -15.01 13.88 -2.51
CA ALA A 91 -14.54 15.17 -3.00
C ALA A 91 -14.45 15.16 -4.53
N GLU A 92 -14.58 16.32 -5.17
CA GLU A 92 -14.45 16.42 -6.62
C GLU A 92 -13.02 16.03 -7.07
N GLY A 93 -12.91 15.27 -8.17
CA GLY A 93 -11.62 14.86 -8.72
C GLY A 93 -10.91 13.75 -7.95
N TRP A 94 -11.58 13.03 -7.05
CA TRP A 94 -10.96 12.03 -6.16
C TRP A 94 -10.44 10.74 -6.82
N PHE A 95 -10.83 10.43 -8.05
CA PHE A 95 -10.42 9.19 -8.72
C PHE A 95 -9.78 9.45 -10.07
#